data_AF-A0A1F5JVY1-F1
#
_entry.id   AF-A0A1F5JVY1-F1
#
_cell.length_a   1.000
_cell.length_b   1.000
_cell.length_c   1.000
_cell.angle_alpha   90.00
_cell.angle_beta   90.00
_cell.angle_gamma   90.00
#
_symmetry.space_group_name_H-M   'P 1'
#
loop_
_entity.id
_entity.type
_entity.pdbx_description
1 polymer ?
#
loop_
_entity_poly.entity_id
_entity_poly.type
_entity_poly.pdbx_seq_one_letter_code
_entity_poly.pdbx_strand_id
1 'polypeptide(L)'
;MERTISDHYLEMSSTNPEFMLIKDPDILKGILLHRVAAQDSLGLVTRAIETAESAHTGQKRKEGTPYILHPLRVSLRLLEEGSQPLEAVAVAVMHDTLEDCPTLTTDDLNTNFGNEISQGVAALSKTIASTGNKKDTDEYFNVLKSPSSPNYIRRIKVYDRIDNLYSILLLTTSPNNVGTKEFSDRYLVETEKYFIELASIDSSLQDKLDAALESVRAA
;
A
#
# COMPACT_ATOMS: atom_id res chain seq x y z
N MET A 1 -16.54 -22.94 -8.49
CA MET A 1 -16.40 -23.47 -7.12
C MET A 1 -15.68 -22.40 -6.34
N GLU A 2 -16.41 -21.53 -5.64
CA GLU A 2 -15.81 -20.53 -4.75
C GLU A 2 -14.97 -21.29 -3.72
N ARG A 3 -13.66 -21.06 -3.69
CA ARG A 3 -12.83 -21.56 -2.60
C ARG A 3 -13.29 -20.81 -1.35
N THR A 4 -13.96 -21.49 -0.43
CA THR A 4 -14.24 -20.94 0.89
C THR A 4 -12.90 -20.62 1.55
N ILE A 5 -12.65 -19.34 1.80
CA ILE A 5 -11.46 -18.88 2.52
C ILE A 5 -11.59 -19.38 3.95
N SER A 6 -10.54 -19.99 4.49
CA SER A 6 -10.55 -20.45 5.89
C SER A 6 -10.81 -19.28 6.84
N ASP A 7 -11.67 -19.46 7.84
CA ASP A 7 -11.97 -18.46 8.88
C ASP A 7 -10.69 -17.93 9.54
N HIS A 8 -9.66 -18.79 9.65
CA HIS A 8 -8.33 -18.41 10.13
C HIS A 8 -7.72 -17.22 9.37
N TYR A 9 -7.86 -17.18 8.04
CA TYR A 9 -7.33 -16.08 7.23
C TYR A 9 -8.17 -14.81 7.35
N LEU A 10 -9.48 -14.93 7.60
CA LEU A 10 -10.37 -13.79 7.77
C LEU A 10 -10.10 -13.05 9.08
N GLU A 11 -9.82 -13.81 10.15
CA GLU A 11 -9.52 -13.31 11.50
C GLU A 11 -8.06 -12.84 11.68
N MET A 12 -7.15 -13.17 10.76
CA MET A 12 -5.75 -12.75 10.86
C MET A 12 -5.61 -11.24 10.69
N SER A 13 -5.03 -10.57 11.70
CA SER A 13 -4.72 -9.14 11.59
C SER A 13 -3.63 -8.92 10.54
N SER A 14 -3.83 -7.94 9.66
CA SER A 14 -2.84 -7.54 8.65
C SER A 14 -1.65 -6.76 9.23
N THR A 15 -1.68 -6.50 10.54
CA THR A 15 -0.52 -6.02 11.32
C THR A 15 0.43 -7.16 11.70
N ASN A 16 -0.01 -8.42 11.62
CA ASN A 16 0.84 -9.59 11.88
C ASN A 16 1.89 -9.73 10.75
N PRO A 17 3.20 -9.85 11.05
CA PRO A 17 4.22 -10.14 10.04
C PRO A 17 3.94 -11.40 9.21
N GLU A 18 3.23 -12.40 9.76
CA GLU A 18 2.79 -13.61 9.03
C GLU A 18 1.87 -13.28 7.85
N PHE A 19 1.22 -12.11 7.85
CA PHE A 19 0.43 -11.64 6.72
C PHE A 19 1.26 -11.50 5.44
N MET A 20 2.56 -11.25 5.57
CA MET A 20 3.51 -11.24 4.45
C MET A 20 3.77 -12.62 3.86
N LEU A 21 3.44 -13.70 4.59
CA LEU A 21 3.64 -15.08 4.15
C LEU A 21 2.50 -15.57 3.25
N ILE A 22 1.38 -14.83 3.16
CA ILE A 22 0.35 -15.09 2.15
C ILE A 22 0.90 -14.69 0.77
N LYS A 23 1.20 -15.70 -0.04
CA LYS A 23 1.75 -15.53 -1.40
C LYS A 23 0.73 -15.77 -2.51
N ASP A 24 -0.50 -16.13 -2.17
CA ASP A 24 -1.59 -16.35 -3.11
C ASP A 24 -2.47 -15.07 -3.21
N PRO A 25 -2.49 -14.39 -4.37
CA PRO A 25 -3.31 -13.20 -4.57
C PRO A 25 -4.80 -13.44 -4.35
N ASP A 26 -5.31 -14.63 -4.68
CA ASP A 26 -6.74 -14.94 -4.54
C ASP A 26 -7.16 -14.98 -3.07
N ILE A 27 -6.26 -15.38 -2.17
CA ILE A 27 -6.51 -15.34 -0.71
C ILE A 27 -6.63 -13.89 -0.25
N LEU A 28 -5.68 -13.01 -0.58
CA LEU A 28 -5.73 -11.61 -0.16
C LEU A 28 -6.92 -10.86 -0.78
N LYS A 29 -7.20 -11.08 -2.06
CA LYS A 29 -8.39 -10.55 -2.75
C LYS A 29 -9.65 -10.98 -2.02
N GLY A 30 -9.75 -12.25 -1.69
CA GLY A 30 -10.89 -12.80 -0.99
C GLY A 30 -11.09 -12.21 0.41
N ILE A 31 -10.02 -12.05 1.19
CA ILE A 31 -10.08 -11.38 2.50
C ILE A 31 -10.54 -9.92 2.34
N LEU A 32 -9.98 -9.21 1.37
CA LEU A 32 -10.31 -7.80 1.13
C LEU A 32 -11.79 -7.65 0.75
N LEU A 33 -12.26 -8.44 -0.20
CA LEU A 33 -13.66 -8.45 -0.62
C LEU A 33 -14.61 -8.84 0.53
N HIS A 34 -14.24 -9.82 1.35
CA HIS A 34 -15.01 -10.18 2.54
C HIS A 34 -15.14 -9.01 3.52
N ARG A 35 -14.04 -8.29 3.81
CA ARG A 35 -14.04 -7.16 4.75
C ARG A 35 -14.84 -5.95 4.25
N VAL A 36 -14.90 -5.74 2.93
CA VAL A 36 -15.68 -4.64 2.35
C VAL A 36 -17.10 -5.02 1.95
N ALA A 37 -17.43 -6.32 1.88
CA ALA A 37 -18.79 -6.79 1.53
C ALA A 37 -19.87 -6.36 2.52
N ALA A 38 -19.49 -5.96 3.74
CA ALA A 38 -20.39 -5.34 4.70
C ALA A 38 -20.82 -3.91 4.31
N GLN A 39 -20.23 -3.33 3.27
CA GLN A 39 -20.53 -2.00 2.74
C GLN A 39 -21.18 -2.17 1.36
N ASP A 40 -22.35 -1.58 1.13
CA ASP A 40 -23.28 -1.82 -0.01
C ASP A 40 -22.73 -1.60 -1.46
N SER A 41 -21.40 -1.49 -1.69
CA SER A 41 -20.80 -1.32 -3.02
C SER A 41 -19.51 -2.16 -3.23
N LEU A 42 -19.63 -3.48 -3.13
CA LEU A 42 -18.57 -4.44 -3.49
C LEU A 42 -18.02 -4.22 -4.92
N GLY A 43 -18.85 -3.68 -5.82
CA GLY A 43 -18.49 -3.46 -7.23
C GLY A 43 -17.38 -2.42 -7.44
N LEU A 44 -17.25 -1.41 -6.57
CA LEU A 44 -16.19 -0.41 -6.71
C LEU A 44 -14.82 -1.03 -6.46
N VAL A 45 -14.67 -1.71 -5.32
CA VAL A 45 -13.40 -2.33 -4.91
C VAL A 45 -13.04 -3.48 -5.86
N THR A 46 -14.02 -4.27 -6.31
CA THR A 46 -13.78 -5.33 -7.30
C THR A 46 -13.16 -4.78 -8.58
N ARG A 47 -13.73 -3.71 -9.16
CA ARG A 47 -13.17 -3.06 -10.37
C ARG A 47 -11.78 -2.48 -10.15
N ALA A 48 -11.52 -1.91 -8.96
CA ALA A 48 -10.20 -1.40 -8.60
C ALA A 48 -9.16 -2.54 -8.54
N ILE A 49 -9.52 -3.69 -7.97
CA ILE A 49 -8.66 -4.89 -7.92
C ILE A 49 -8.36 -5.38 -9.33
N GLU A 50 -9.37 -5.54 -10.18
CA GLU A 50 -9.20 -5.96 -11.58
C GLU A 50 -8.29 -5.00 -12.37
N THR A 51 -8.44 -3.70 -12.13
CA THR A 51 -7.60 -2.66 -12.77
C THR A 51 -6.15 -2.77 -12.30
N ALA A 52 -5.91 -2.90 -10.99
CA ALA A 52 -4.58 -3.05 -10.44
C ALA A 52 -3.91 -4.38 -10.86
N GLU A 53 -4.66 -5.49 -10.88
CA GLU A 53 -4.19 -6.80 -11.39
C GLU A 53 -3.76 -6.70 -12.85
N SER A 54 -4.57 -6.05 -13.69
CA SER A 54 -4.23 -5.82 -15.10
C SER A 54 -3.01 -4.93 -15.25
N ALA A 55 -2.92 -3.83 -14.50
CA ALA A 55 -1.82 -2.88 -14.58
C ALA A 55 -0.48 -3.50 -14.16
N HIS A 56 -0.48 -4.28 -13.08
CA HIS A 56 0.70 -4.94 -12.53
C HIS A 56 0.96 -6.34 -13.13
N THR A 57 0.32 -6.69 -14.25
CA THR A 57 0.47 -8.02 -14.86
C THR A 57 1.93 -8.32 -15.22
N GLY A 58 2.44 -9.45 -14.71
CA GLY A 58 3.83 -9.88 -14.93
C GLY A 58 4.86 -9.18 -14.03
N GLN A 59 4.48 -8.13 -13.30
CA GLN A 59 5.36 -7.45 -12.35
C GLN A 59 5.55 -8.31 -11.10
N LYS A 60 6.78 -8.31 -10.58
CA LYS A 60 7.15 -9.03 -9.36
C LYS A 60 7.83 -8.08 -8.38
N ARG A 61 7.63 -8.34 -7.09
CA ARG A 61 8.43 -7.75 -6.02
C ARG A 61 9.85 -8.31 -6.06
N LYS A 62 10.77 -7.68 -5.32
CA LYS A 62 12.18 -8.10 -5.25
C LYS A 62 12.35 -9.51 -4.69
N GLU A 63 11.47 -9.91 -3.77
CA GLU A 63 11.40 -11.26 -3.21
C GLU A 63 10.78 -12.30 -4.15
N GLY A 64 10.37 -11.90 -5.36
CA GLY A 64 9.88 -12.80 -6.42
C GLY A 64 8.39 -13.10 -6.41
N THR A 65 7.63 -12.52 -5.48
CA THR A 65 6.16 -12.65 -5.39
C THR A 65 5.46 -11.71 -6.38
N PRO A 66 4.22 -12.02 -6.84
CA PRO A 66 3.44 -11.11 -7.68
C PRO A 66 3.25 -9.73 -7.05
N TYR A 67 3.41 -8.65 -7.83
CA TYR A 67 3.35 -7.29 -7.30
C TYR A 67 1.99 -6.94 -6.67
N ILE A 68 0.89 -7.43 -7.24
CA ILE A 68 -0.48 -7.19 -6.75
C ILE A 68 -0.68 -7.52 -5.26
N LEU A 69 0.11 -8.43 -4.69
CA LEU A 69 0.04 -8.72 -3.25
C LEU A 69 0.33 -7.48 -2.40
N HIS A 70 1.22 -6.58 -2.86
CA HIS A 70 1.57 -5.37 -2.12
C HIS A 70 0.36 -4.41 -2.00
N PRO A 71 -0.28 -3.93 -3.08
CA PRO A 71 -1.46 -3.08 -2.96
C PRO A 71 -2.62 -3.72 -2.19
N LEU A 72 -2.81 -5.05 -2.31
CA LEU A 72 -3.82 -5.77 -1.52
C LEU A 72 -3.50 -5.73 -0.01
N ARG A 73 -2.25 -5.97 0.39
CA ARG A 73 -1.84 -5.86 1.80
C ARG A 73 -1.94 -4.44 2.33
N VAL A 74 -1.57 -3.43 1.54
CA VAL A 74 -1.73 -2.01 1.91
C VAL A 74 -3.21 -1.68 2.16
N SER A 75 -4.09 -2.13 1.28
CA SER A 75 -5.55 -1.95 1.42
C SER A 75 -6.12 -2.65 2.65
N LEU A 76 -5.64 -3.87 2.94
CA LEU A 76 -6.06 -4.63 4.12
C LEU A 76 -5.61 -3.97 5.42
N ARG A 77 -4.40 -3.39 5.46
CA ARG A 77 -3.92 -2.63 6.62
C ARG A 77 -4.69 -1.34 6.84
N LEU A 78 -5.08 -0.65 5.76
CA LEU A 78 -5.96 0.51 5.85
C LEU A 78 -7.29 0.18 6.55
N LEU A 79 -7.84 -1.02 6.30
CA LEU A 79 -9.09 -1.50 6.91
C LEU A 79 -8.94 -1.94 8.38
N GLU A 80 -7.74 -2.11 8.92
CA GLU A 80 -7.54 -2.36 10.36
C GLU A 80 -7.84 -1.13 11.21
N GLU A 81 -7.83 0.06 10.59
CA GLU A 81 -8.13 1.34 11.24
C GLU A 81 -9.64 1.56 11.47
N GLY A 82 -10.44 0.52 11.24
CA GLY A 82 -11.89 0.58 11.30
C GLY A 82 -12.52 0.82 9.92
N SER A 83 -13.76 1.29 9.93
CA SER A 83 -14.51 1.51 8.70
C SER A 83 -13.88 2.62 7.86
N GLN A 84 -13.61 2.32 6.59
CA GLN A 84 -13.05 3.25 5.61
C GLN A 84 -14.03 3.38 4.44
N PRO A 85 -14.16 4.58 3.84
CA PRO A 85 -14.88 4.75 2.59
C PRO A 85 -14.33 3.83 1.50
N LEU A 86 -15.20 3.27 0.66
CA LEU A 86 -14.79 2.37 -0.41
C LEU A 86 -13.91 3.05 -1.45
N GLU A 87 -14.05 4.36 -1.62
CA GLU A 87 -13.18 5.20 -2.43
C GLU A 87 -11.75 5.19 -1.90
N ALA A 88 -11.55 5.30 -0.59
CA ALA A 88 -10.22 5.22 0.03
C ALA A 88 -9.59 3.83 -0.16
N VAL A 89 -10.39 2.76 -0.06
CA VAL A 89 -9.94 1.39 -0.34
C VAL A 89 -9.57 1.24 -1.81
N ALA A 90 -10.37 1.76 -2.74
CA ALA A 90 -10.07 1.73 -4.17
C ALA A 90 -8.77 2.49 -4.49
N VAL A 91 -8.56 3.66 -3.87
CA VAL A 91 -7.30 4.40 -3.97
C VAL A 91 -6.13 3.57 -3.44
N ALA A 92 -6.28 2.89 -2.30
CA ALA A 92 -5.24 2.03 -1.73
C ALA A 92 -4.87 0.86 -2.66
N VAL A 93 -5.87 0.22 -3.27
CA VAL A 93 -5.66 -0.88 -4.23
C VAL A 93 -4.90 -0.40 -5.46
N MET A 94 -5.11 0.84 -5.90
CA MET A 94 -4.54 1.40 -7.13
C MET A 94 -3.33 2.32 -6.90
N HIS A 95 -2.85 2.51 -5.67
CA HIS A 95 -1.94 3.61 -5.34
C HIS A 95 -0.65 3.68 -6.17
N ASP A 96 -0.09 2.54 -6.57
CA ASP A 96 1.13 2.47 -7.38
C ASP A 96 0.87 2.44 -8.89
N THR A 97 -0.38 2.32 -9.33
CA THR A 97 -0.70 2.08 -10.74
C THR A 97 -0.27 3.22 -11.66
N LEU A 98 -0.29 4.47 -11.19
CA LEU A 98 0.20 5.61 -11.97
C LEU A 98 1.72 5.81 -11.92
N GLU A 99 2.40 5.27 -10.89
CA GLU A 99 3.85 5.43 -10.73
C GLU A 99 4.63 4.30 -11.42
N ASP A 100 4.16 3.07 -11.28
CA ASP A 100 4.87 1.86 -11.68
C ASP A 100 4.33 1.22 -12.97
N CYS A 101 3.14 1.61 -13.43
CA CYS A 101 2.53 1.03 -14.62
C CYS A 101 2.39 2.09 -15.73
N PRO A 102 3.11 1.97 -16.85
CA PRO A 102 3.09 2.97 -17.92
C PRO A 102 1.78 2.98 -18.73
N THR A 103 0.93 1.98 -18.55
CA THR A 103 -0.28 1.76 -19.38
C THR A 103 -1.53 2.43 -18.82
N LEU A 104 -1.50 2.96 -17.60
CA LEU A 104 -2.65 3.56 -16.95
C LEU A 104 -2.38 5.05 -16.70
N THR A 105 -3.33 5.90 -17.07
CA THR A 105 -3.23 7.36 -16.93
C THR A 105 -4.23 7.92 -15.92
N THR A 106 -4.01 9.16 -15.48
CA THR A 106 -4.97 9.89 -14.64
C THR A 106 -6.34 10.02 -15.31
N ASP A 107 -6.38 10.18 -16.63
CA ASP A 107 -7.61 10.33 -17.42
C ASP A 107 -8.39 9.02 -17.50
N ASP A 108 -7.68 7.88 -17.62
CA ASP A 108 -8.30 6.55 -17.55
C ASP A 108 -8.96 6.34 -16.19
N LEU A 109 -8.25 6.67 -15.10
CA LEU A 109 -8.81 6.56 -13.74
C LEU A 109 -10.01 7.49 -13.54
N ASN A 110 -9.93 8.73 -14.02
CA ASN A 110 -11.03 9.69 -13.90
C ASN A 110 -12.28 9.21 -14.66
N THR A 111 -12.10 8.64 -15.85
CA THR A 111 -13.20 8.12 -16.67
C THR A 111 -13.88 6.91 -16.02
N ASN A 112 -13.11 6.01 -15.41
CA ASN A 112 -13.64 4.73 -14.89
C ASN A 112 -14.11 4.79 -13.43
N PHE A 113 -13.49 5.66 -12.62
CA PHE A 113 -13.67 5.74 -11.17
C PHE A 113 -14.11 7.12 -10.67
N GLY A 114 -14.03 8.15 -11.51
CA GLY A 114 -14.34 9.52 -11.15
C GLY A 114 -13.15 10.29 -10.57
N ASN A 115 -13.33 11.61 -10.44
CA ASN A 115 -12.26 12.53 -10.12
C ASN A 115 -11.67 12.30 -8.73
N GLU A 116 -12.48 11.97 -7.72
CA GLU A 116 -12.00 11.78 -6.34
C GLU A 116 -10.95 10.68 -6.24
N ILE A 117 -11.25 9.50 -6.82
CA ILE A 117 -10.32 8.36 -6.82
C ILE A 117 -9.10 8.65 -7.69
N SER A 118 -9.29 9.23 -8.88
CA SER A 118 -8.19 9.60 -9.78
C SER A 118 -7.19 10.56 -9.10
N GLN A 119 -7.68 11.61 -8.45
CA GLN A 119 -6.84 12.55 -7.70
C GLN A 119 -6.19 11.90 -6.47
N GLY A 120 -6.89 11.00 -5.78
CA GLY A 120 -6.32 10.25 -4.66
C GLY A 120 -5.13 9.38 -5.07
N VAL A 121 -5.25 8.64 -6.19
CA VAL A 121 -4.14 7.84 -6.73
C VAL A 121 -3.01 8.74 -7.23
N ALA A 122 -3.34 9.85 -7.91
CA ALA A 122 -2.33 10.82 -8.38
C ALA A 122 -1.54 11.43 -7.22
N ALA A 123 -2.19 11.73 -6.08
CA ALA A 123 -1.52 12.25 -4.89
C ALA A 123 -0.54 11.24 -4.27
N LEU A 124 -0.75 9.94 -4.48
CA LEU A 124 0.15 8.87 -3.98
C LEU A 124 1.29 8.55 -4.94
N SER A 125 1.20 8.98 -6.20
CA SER A 125 2.26 8.90 -7.19
C SER A 125 3.18 10.13 -7.11
N LYS A 126 4.42 9.92 -6.69
CA LYS A 126 5.39 11.01 -6.54
C LYS A 126 5.73 11.66 -7.88
N THR A 127 5.73 10.89 -8.97
CA THR A 127 6.04 11.39 -10.31
C THR A 127 4.96 12.28 -10.89
N ILE A 128 3.70 12.02 -10.53
CA ILE A 128 2.55 12.82 -10.97
C ILE A 128 2.32 14.02 -10.03
N ALA A 129 2.52 13.84 -8.73
CA ALA A 129 2.33 14.90 -7.74
C ALA A 129 3.41 15.99 -7.77
N SER A 130 4.63 15.70 -8.23
CA SER A 130 5.69 16.71 -8.33
C SER A 130 5.51 17.59 -9.58
N THR A 131 5.25 18.89 -9.37
CA THR A 131 5.18 19.86 -10.47
C THR A 131 6.58 20.38 -10.85
N GLY A 132 7.26 19.75 -11.83
CA GLY A 132 8.49 20.30 -12.42
C GLY A 132 9.54 19.27 -12.89
N ASN A 133 10.67 19.77 -13.41
CA ASN A 133 11.80 18.96 -13.92
C ASN A 133 12.65 18.29 -12.82
N LYS A 134 12.36 18.53 -11.53
CA LYS A 134 13.00 17.87 -10.39
C LYS A 134 11.92 17.27 -9.50
N LYS A 135 12.03 15.96 -9.26
CA LYS A 135 11.25 15.21 -8.25
C LYS A 135 11.68 15.68 -6.85
N ASP A 136 11.18 16.83 -6.40
CA ASP A 136 11.44 17.29 -5.05
C ASP A 136 10.67 16.41 -4.07
N THR A 137 11.43 15.65 -3.28
CA THR A 137 10.88 14.72 -2.30
C THR A 137 10.33 15.47 -1.10
N ASP A 138 10.98 16.57 -0.71
CA ASP A 138 10.53 17.41 0.41
C ASP A 138 9.20 18.08 0.04
N GLU A 139 9.07 18.59 -1.18
CA GLU A 139 7.81 19.17 -1.66
C GLU A 139 6.67 18.15 -1.66
N TYR A 140 6.90 16.95 -2.20
CA TYR A 140 5.90 15.88 -2.21
C TYR A 140 5.39 15.56 -0.80
N PHE A 141 6.28 15.33 0.16
CA PHE A 141 5.86 15.03 1.53
C PHE A 141 5.25 16.25 2.22
N ASN A 142 5.64 17.48 1.90
CA ASN A 142 4.99 18.68 2.43
C ASN A 142 3.53 18.79 1.97
N VAL A 143 3.24 18.46 0.70
CA VAL A 143 1.87 18.38 0.20
C VAL A 143 1.07 17.32 0.96
N LEU A 144 1.63 16.11 1.13
CA LEU A 144 0.96 15.03 1.87
C LEU A 144 0.68 15.37 3.33
N LYS A 145 1.58 16.13 3.97
CA LYS A 145 1.44 16.57 5.38
C LYS A 145 0.49 17.75 5.55
N SER A 146 0.14 18.44 4.47
CA SER A 146 -0.73 19.61 4.54
C SER A 146 -2.12 19.25 5.11
N PRO A 147 -2.78 20.17 5.84
CA PRO A 147 -4.14 19.95 6.33
C PRO A 147 -5.19 19.69 5.23
N SER A 148 -4.90 20.05 3.99
CA SER A 148 -5.74 19.78 2.82
C SER A 148 -5.63 18.35 2.30
N SER A 149 -4.58 17.61 2.67
CA SER A 149 -4.42 16.21 2.30
C SER A 149 -5.36 15.33 3.14
N PRO A 150 -6.26 14.55 2.52
CA PRO A 150 -7.12 13.65 3.28
C PRO A 150 -6.32 12.65 4.11
N ASN A 151 -6.74 12.40 5.35
CA ASN A 151 -6.02 11.49 6.26
C ASN A 151 -5.83 10.08 5.68
N TYR A 152 -6.76 9.59 4.85
CA TYR A 152 -6.63 8.28 4.22
C TYR A 152 -5.45 8.21 3.24
N ILE A 153 -5.12 9.29 2.54
CA ILE A 153 -3.94 9.36 1.64
C ILE A 153 -2.66 9.20 2.46
N ARG A 154 -2.56 9.91 3.59
CA ARG A 154 -1.43 9.78 4.52
C ARG A 154 -1.31 8.37 5.08
N ARG A 155 -2.44 7.78 5.53
CA ARG A 155 -2.49 6.38 6.01
C ARG A 155 -2.01 5.40 4.95
N ILE A 156 -2.50 5.51 3.71
CA ILE A 156 -2.07 4.64 2.60
C ILE A 156 -0.57 4.77 2.39
N LYS A 157 -0.02 6.00 2.36
CA LYS A 157 1.41 6.18 2.11
C LYS A 157 2.28 5.60 3.23
N VAL A 158 1.85 5.73 4.49
CA VAL A 158 2.53 5.07 5.61
C VAL A 158 2.42 3.55 5.52
N TYR A 159 1.27 3.01 5.13
CA TYR A 159 1.09 1.55 4.97
C TYR A 159 1.87 0.95 3.79
N ASP A 160 2.01 1.68 2.69
CA ASP A 160 2.95 1.38 1.61
C ASP A 160 4.37 1.24 2.19
N ARG A 161 4.82 2.21 2.99
CA ARG A 161 6.14 2.16 3.63
C ARG A 161 6.30 0.99 4.60
N ILE A 162 5.29 0.69 5.42
CA ILE A 162 5.32 -0.44 6.34
C ILE A 162 5.45 -1.76 5.56
N ASP A 163 4.69 -1.96 4.48
CA ASP A 163 4.80 -3.17 3.65
C ASP A 163 6.19 -3.29 3.02
N ASN A 164 6.78 -2.17 2.59
CA ASN A 164 8.14 -2.13 2.07
C ASN A 164 9.19 -2.47 3.13
N LEU A 165 9.04 -2.02 4.38
CA LEU A 165 9.92 -2.40 5.49
C LEU A 165 9.85 -3.90 5.79
N TYR A 166 8.66 -4.49 5.80
CA TYR A 166 8.54 -5.94 5.97
C TYR A 166 9.09 -6.73 4.78
N SER A 167 8.93 -6.24 3.55
CA SER A 167 9.57 -6.84 2.37
C SER A 167 11.10 -6.79 2.47
N ILE A 168 11.69 -5.70 3.00
CA ILE A 168 13.12 -5.61 3.30
C ILE A 168 13.53 -6.66 4.33
N LEU A 169 12.78 -6.79 5.43
CA LEU A 169 13.05 -7.79 6.47
C LEU A 169 13.08 -9.21 5.89
N LEU A 170 12.17 -9.55 4.99
CA LEU A 170 12.16 -10.85 4.31
C LEU A 170 13.38 -11.06 3.41
N LEU A 171 13.85 -10.00 2.75
CA LEU A 171 15.04 -10.07 1.88
C LEU A 171 16.33 -10.25 2.68
N THR A 172 16.46 -9.60 3.85
CA THR A 172 17.65 -9.66 4.69
C THR A 172 17.73 -10.93 5.53
N THR A 173 16.59 -11.46 5.98
CA THR A 173 16.51 -12.71 6.76
C THR A 173 16.48 -13.97 5.90
N SER A 174 16.39 -13.83 4.57
CA SER A 174 16.44 -14.96 3.64
C SER A 174 17.80 -15.66 3.68
N PRO A 175 17.87 -17.00 3.52
CA PRO A 175 19.14 -17.75 3.51
C PRO A 175 20.19 -17.24 2.51
N ASN A 176 19.74 -16.61 1.43
CA ASN A 176 20.62 -16.07 0.38
C ASN A 176 20.94 -14.56 0.55
N ASN A 177 20.43 -13.93 1.61
CA ASN A 177 20.55 -12.51 1.95
C ASN A 177 20.60 -11.59 0.72
N VAL A 178 19.49 -11.54 0.00
CA VAL A 178 19.36 -10.79 -1.27
C VAL A 178 19.18 -9.28 -1.05
N GLY A 179 18.98 -8.83 0.19
CA GLY A 179 18.97 -7.41 0.57
C GLY A 179 20.36 -6.91 0.93
N THR A 180 20.82 -5.80 0.33
CA THR A 180 22.08 -5.18 0.77
C THR A 180 21.84 -4.27 1.98
N LYS A 181 22.83 -4.15 2.86
CA LYS A 181 22.75 -3.25 4.03
C LYS A 181 22.47 -1.80 3.59
N GLU A 182 23.11 -1.34 2.53
CA GLU A 182 22.91 0.00 1.96
C GLU A 182 21.49 0.20 1.45
N PHE A 183 20.86 -0.85 0.91
CA PHE A 183 19.48 -0.80 0.46
C PHE A 183 18.52 -0.59 1.64
N SER A 184 18.73 -1.32 2.74
CA SER A 184 17.97 -1.18 3.98
C SER A 184 18.19 0.18 4.64
N ASP A 185 19.45 0.62 4.77
CA ASP A 185 19.82 1.91 5.39
C ASP A 185 19.14 3.10 4.70
N ARG A 186 19.07 3.09 3.36
CA ARG A 186 18.36 4.14 2.61
C ARG A 186 16.87 4.19 2.96
N TYR A 187 16.21 3.04 3.10
CA TYR A 187 14.80 3.01 3.49
C TYR A 187 14.62 3.49 4.93
N LEU A 188 15.51 3.13 5.86
CA LEU A 188 15.46 3.61 7.24
C LEU A 188 15.59 5.14 7.31
N VAL A 189 16.62 5.71 6.66
CA VAL A 189 16.85 7.16 6.63
C VAL A 189 15.67 7.92 6.04
N GLU A 190 15.10 7.43 4.92
CA GLU A 190 13.93 8.08 4.31
C GLU A 190 12.68 7.96 5.19
N THR A 191 12.52 6.82 5.88
CA THR A 191 11.41 6.59 6.81
C THR A 191 11.47 7.56 7.99
N GLU A 192 12.66 7.70 8.60
CA GLU A 192 12.90 8.65 9.69
C GLU A 192 12.66 10.10 9.24
N LYS A 193 13.10 10.46 8.03
CA LYS A 193 12.95 11.83 7.52
C LYS A 193 11.50 12.21 7.23
N TYR A 194 10.70 11.31 6.65
CA TYR A 194 9.39 11.68 6.09
C TYR A 194 8.19 10.98 6.72
N PHE A 195 8.33 9.72 7.11
CA PHE A 195 7.18 8.88 7.44
C PHE A 195 6.79 8.96 8.92
N ILE A 196 7.74 9.24 9.82
CA ILE A 196 7.43 9.45 11.25
C ILE A 196 6.46 10.61 11.42
N GLU A 197 6.76 11.77 10.82
CA GLU A 197 5.86 12.93 10.86
C GLU A 197 4.54 12.64 10.12
N LEU A 198 4.59 11.91 9.00
CA LEU A 198 3.39 11.55 8.25
C LEU A 198 2.43 10.68 9.08
N ALA A 199 2.98 9.73 9.85
CA ALA A 199 2.25 8.80 10.70
C ALA A 199 1.67 9.43 11.98
N SER A 200 2.19 10.59 12.41
CA SER A 200 1.76 11.29 13.64
C SER A 200 0.29 11.75 13.68
N ILE A 201 -0.49 11.54 12.62
CA ILE A 201 -1.94 11.78 12.59
C ILE A 201 -2.73 10.85 13.51
N ASP A 202 -2.15 9.71 13.86
CA ASP A 202 -2.81 8.65 14.60
C ASP A 202 -1.77 7.84 15.36
N SER A 203 -1.93 7.70 16.67
CA SER A 203 -0.96 6.97 17.50
C SER A 203 -0.85 5.50 17.10
N SER A 204 -1.96 4.86 16.70
CA SER A 204 -1.94 3.46 16.27
C SER A 204 -1.19 3.27 14.96
N LEU A 205 -1.26 4.24 14.04
CA LEU A 205 -0.47 4.23 12.81
C LEU A 205 1.02 4.42 13.10
N GLN A 206 1.35 5.32 14.03
CA GLN A 206 2.72 5.55 14.47
C GLN A 206 3.32 4.31 15.12
N ASP A 207 2.61 3.68 16.07
CA ASP A 207 3.07 2.47 16.75
C ASP A 207 3.39 1.33 15.76
N LYS A 208 2.57 1.18 14.71
CA LYS A 208 2.80 0.18 13.64
C LYS A 208 4.04 0.49 12.81
N LEU A 209 4.28 1.78 12.50
CA LEU A 209 5.49 2.19 11.78
C LEU A 209 6.74 1.96 12.63
N ASP A 210 6.68 2.31 13.91
CA ASP A 210 7.79 2.14 14.86
C ASP A 210 8.13 0.65 15.04
N ALA A 211 7.13 -0.22 15.19
CA ALA A 211 7.34 -1.67 15.26
C ALA A 211 7.99 -2.25 13.98
N ALA A 212 7.61 -1.76 12.80
CA ALA A 212 8.22 -2.15 11.54
C ALA A 212 9.69 -1.69 11.45
N LEU A 213 9.99 -0.47 11.89
CA LEU A 213 11.35 0.08 11.95
C LEU A 213 12.24 -0.72 12.91
N GLU A 214 11.75 -1.04 14.10
CA GLU A 214 12.48 -1.85 15.08
C GLU A 214 12.82 -3.24 14.52
N SER A 215 11.87 -3.87 13.84
CA SER A 215 12.06 -5.18 13.22
C SER A 215 13.17 -5.17 12.16
N VAL A 216 13.22 -4.13 11.32
CA VAL A 216 14.27 -3.99 10.28
C VAL A 216 15.62 -3.65 10.89
N ARG A 217 15.68 -2.84 11.96
CA ARG A 217 16.93 -2.50 12.65
C ARG A 217 17.55 -3.68 13.40
N ALA A 218 16.73 -4.64 13.82
CA ALA A 218 17.17 -5.82 14.57
C ALA A 218 17.70 -6.97 13.68
N ALA A 219 17.44 -6.92 12.37
CA ALA A 219 17.82 -7.94 11.39
C ALA A 219 19.20 -7.68 10.77
#